data_AF-A0A1C5SEJ3-F1
#
_entry.id   AF-A0A1C5SEJ3-F1
#
_cell.length_a   1.000
_cell.length_b   1.000
_cell.length_c   1.000
_cell.angle_alpha   90.00
_cell.angle_beta   90.00
_cell.angle_gamma   90.00
#
_symmetry.space_group_name_H-M   'P 1'
#
loop_
_entity.id
_entity.type
_entity.pdbx_description
1 polymer ?
#
loop_
_entity_poly.entity_id
_entity_poly.type
_entity_poly.pdbx_seq_one_letter_code
_entity_poly.pdbx_strand_id
1 'polypeptide(L)'
;MNKLSGVRYDERFLKIKISANTGDNIFLKLPISFVKRLVANNAIDFFKNQDDIIDSQKLLKIMLDAFEYNVVGEIAYLERSNGDKIRFIID
;
A
#
# COMPACT_ATOMS: atom_id res chain seq x y z
N MET A 1 -27.36 30.28 -5.57
CA MET A 1 -27.49 28.85 -5.21
C MET A 1 -26.11 28.23 -5.19
N ASN A 2 -25.57 27.92 -4.00
CA ASN A 2 -24.27 27.26 -3.83
C ASN A 2 -24.41 25.77 -4.19
N LYS A 3 -23.68 25.31 -5.21
CA LYS A 3 -23.46 23.87 -5.44
C LYS A 3 -22.15 23.45 -4.76
N LEU A 4 -22.32 22.84 -3.59
CA LEU A 4 -21.55 21.72 -3.04
C LEU A 4 -20.04 21.71 -3.34
N SER A 5 -19.28 22.29 -2.42
CA SER A 5 -17.93 21.85 -2.10
C SER A 5 -17.96 20.36 -1.74
N GLY A 6 -17.17 19.52 -2.41
CA GLY A 6 -16.93 18.17 -1.88
C GLY A 6 -16.47 17.12 -2.86
N VAL A 7 -15.26 17.25 -3.42
CA VAL A 7 -14.34 16.12 -3.40
C VAL A 7 -12.92 16.65 -3.17
N ARG A 8 -12.50 16.71 -1.90
CA ARG A 8 -11.07 16.67 -1.62
C ARG A 8 -10.67 15.21 -1.76
N TYR A 9 -10.38 14.79 -2.99
CA TYR A 9 -9.59 13.58 -3.16
C TYR A 9 -8.29 13.85 -2.42
N ASP A 10 -8.04 13.11 -1.36
CA ASP A 10 -6.73 13.03 -0.75
C ASP A 10 -5.77 12.63 -1.89
N GLU A 11 -5.05 13.60 -2.47
CA GLU A 11 -4.20 13.45 -3.68
C GLU A 11 -2.95 12.59 -3.42
N ARG A 12 -2.95 11.88 -2.29
CA ARG A 12 -1.87 11.02 -1.85
C ARG A 12 -1.98 9.64 -2.49
N PHE A 13 -0.81 9.10 -2.79
CA PHE A 13 -0.68 7.82 -3.48
C PHE A 13 0.13 6.85 -2.63
N LEU A 14 -0.36 5.61 -2.55
CA LEU A 14 0.45 4.50 -2.14
C LEU A 14 1.24 3.99 -3.35
N LYS A 15 2.55 3.99 -3.25
CA LYS A 15 3.45 3.31 -4.17
C LYS A 15 3.91 1.99 -3.56
N ILE A 16 3.82 0.91 -4.33
CA ILE A 16 4.35 -0.40 -3.99
C ILE A 16 5.43 -0.74 -5.00
N LYS A 17 6.67 -0.89 -4.54
CA LYS A 17 7.79 -1.30 -5.38
C LYS A 17 8.21 -2.71 -5.00
N ILE A 18 8.23 -3.62 -5.95
CA ILE A 18 8.78 -4.96 -5.78
C ILE A 18 10.00 -5.07 -6.68
N SER A 19 11.17 -5.12 -6.07
CA SER A 19 12.43 -5.43 -6.73
C SER A 19 12.65 -6.92 -6.63
N ALA A 20 12.38 -7.62 -7.72
CA ALA A 20 12.52 -9.06 -7.77
C ALA A 20 14.01 -9.44 -7.93
N ASN A 21 14.46 -10.44 -7.18
CA ASN A 21 15.80 -10.99 -7.36
C ASN A 21 15.90 -11.75 -8.70
N THR A 22 14.79 -12.37 -9.12
CA THR A 22 14.63 -13.00 -10.44
C THR A 22 13.28 -12.63 -11.04
N GLY A 23 13.23 -12.40 -12.36
CA GLY A 23 12.02 -11.99 -13.06
C GLY A 23 11.79 -10.48 -13.08
N ASP A 24 10.52 -10.07 -13.10
CA ASP A 24 10.14 -8.68 -13.35
C ASP A 24 10.01 -7.85 -12.08
N ASN A 25 10.47 -6.60 -12.17
CA ASN A 25 10.22 -5.59 -11.16
C ASN A 25 8.79 -5.04 -11.32
N ILE A 26 8.06 -4.94 -10.21
CA ILE A 26 6.69 -4.41 -10.20
C ILE A 26 6.69 -3.01 -9.56
N PHE A 27 5.99 -2.08 -10.21
CA PHE A 27 5.74 -0.75 -9.68
C PHE A 27 4.25 -0.43 -9.75
N LEU A 28 3.60 -0.34 -8.59
CA LEU A 28 2.20 0.09 -8.47
C LEU A 28 2.15 1.50 -7.88
N LYS A 29 1.25 2.32 -8.40
CA LYS A 29 0.88 3.62 -7.83
C LYS A 29 -0.63 3.68 -7.74
N LEU A 30 -1.16 3.66 -6.51
CA LEU A 30 -2.59 3.57 -6.24
C LEU A 30 -3.04 4.79 -5.42
N PRO A 31 -4.15 5.46 -5.76
CA PRO A 31 -4.72 6.48 -4.90
C PRO A 31 -5.06 5.88 -3.53
N ILE A 32 -4.72 6.56 -2.43
CA ILE A 32 -5.02 6.06 -1.08
C ILE A 32 -6.52 5.79 -0.91
N SER A 33 -7.37 6.65 -1.49
CA SER A 33 -8.83 6.46 -1.45
C SER A 33 -9.28 5.15 -2.09
N PHE A 34 -8.62 4.70 -3.15
CA PHE A 34 -8.89 3.41 -3.79
C PHE A 34 -8.44 2.25 -2.90
N VAL A 35 -7.25 2.34 -2.32
CA VAL A 35 -6.73 1.32 -1.39
C VAL A 35 -7.65 1.16 -0.18
N LYS A 36 -8.08 2.27 0.46
CA LYS A 36 -9.03 2.25 1.59
C LYS A 36 -10.34 1.52 1.22
N ARG A 37 -10.87 1.74 -0.01
CA ARG A 37 -12.07 1.04 -0.49
C ARG A 37 -11.82 -0.46 -0.67
N LEU A 38 -10.68 -0.85 -1.23
CA LEU A 38 -10.36 -2.26 -1.42
C LEU A 38 -10.23 -3.01 -0.08
N VAL A 39 -9.60 -2.37 0.90
CA VAL A 39 -9.48 -2.90 2.26
C VAL A 39 -10.85 -3.07 2.92
N ALA A 40 -11.71 -2.04 2.83
CA ALA A 40 -13.05 -2.09 3.41
C ALA A 40 -13.95 -3.20 2.81
N ASN A 41 -13.66 -3.64 1.58
CA ASN A 41 -14.37 -4.72 0.91
C ASN A 41 -13.69 -6.09 1.07
N ASN A 42 -12.69 -6.23 1.95
CA ASN A 42 -11.84 -7.42 2.07
C ASN A 42 -11.27 -7.90 0.72
N ALA A 43 -11.04 -6.97 -0.22
CA ALA A 43 -10.66 -7.25 -1.60
C ALA A 43 -9.14 -7.19 -1.83
N ILE A 44 -8.37 -6.87 -0.79
CA ILE A 44 -6.90 -6.85 -0.84
C ILE A 44 -6.34 -7.82 0.19
N ASP A 45 -5.51 -8.72 -0.31
CA ASP A 45 -4.56 -9.50 0.46
C ASP A 45 -3.27 -9.54 -0.36
N PHE A 46 -2.31 -8.67 -0.01
CA PHE A 46 -1.10 -8.46 -0.80
C PHE A 46 -0.22 -9.71 -0.87
N PHE A 47 -0.32 -10.61 0.11
CA PHE A 47 0.57 -11.75 0.26
C PHE A 47 -0.18 -13.05 0.49
N LYS A 48 -1.41 -13.13 -0.02
CA LYS A 48 -2.18 -14.37 0.00
C LYS A 48 -1.32 -15.51 -0.57
N ASN A 49 -1.09 -16.54 0.26
CA ASN A 49 -0.27 -17.73 -0.03
C ASN A 49 1.25 -17.53 -0.06
N GLN A 50 1.81 -16.46 0.53
CA GLN A 50 3.26 -16.31 0.71
C GLN A 50 3.62 -16.52 2.18
N ASP A 51 3.99 -17.77 2.51
CA ASP A 51 4.28 -18.20 3.89
C ASP A 51 5.58 -17.62 4.45
N ASP A 52 6.42 -17.02 3.60
CA ASP A 52 7.72 -16.43 3.95
C ASP A 52 7.65 -14.92 4.23
N ILE A 53 6.46 -14.31 4.18
CA ILE A 53 6.28 -12.87 4.32
C ILE A 53 5.51 -12.54 5.61
N ILE A 54 5.87 -11.39 6.20
CA ILE A 54 5.22 -10.72 7.33
C ILE A 54 3.71 -10.92 7.37
N ASP A 55 3.18 -11.01 8.60
CA ASP A 55 1.75 -10.93 8.90
C ASP A 55 1.08 -9.80 8.09
N SER A 56 0.31 -10.22 7.09
CA SER A 56 -0.36 -9.32 6.14
C SER A 56 -1.34 -8.38 6.85
N GLN A 57 -1.89 -8.80 8.00
CA GLN A 57 -2.75 -7.96 8.84
C GLN A 57 -1.94 -6.85 9.51
N LYS A 58 -0.72 -7.15 9.97
CA LYS A 58 0.18 -6.16 10.56
C LYS A 58 0.60 -5.11 9.53
N LEU A 59 0.96 -5.53 8.31
CA LEU A 59 1.29 -4.57 7.25
C LEU A 59 0.07 -3.70 6.89
N LEU A 60 -1.08 -4.34 6.72
CA LEU A 60 -2.32 -3.62 6.43
C LEU A 60 -2.61 -2.57 7.50
N LYS A 61 -2.45 -2.93 8.77
CA LYS A 61 -2.59 -2.00 9.89
C LYS A 61 -1.61 -0.83 9.81
N ILE A 62 -0.33 -1.09 9.57
CA ILE A 62 0.69 -0.03 9.38
C ILE A 62 0.29 0.93 8.26
N MET A 63 -0.20 0.39 7.13
CA MET A 63 -0.65 1.20 6.00
C MET A 63 -1.86 2.07 6.36
N LEU A 64 -2.88 1.51 7.02
CA LEU A 64 -4.07 2.26 7.42
C LEU A 64 -3.73 3.35 8.44
N ASP A 65 -2.90 3.04 9.43
CA ASP A 65 -2.43 4.01 10.42
C ASP A 65 -1.63 5.13 9.72
N ALA A 66 -0.74 4.79 8.78
CA ALA A 66 0.01 5.78 8.00
C ALA A 66 -0.89 6.69 7.15
N PHE A 67 -1.98 6.16 6.60
CA PHE A 67 -2.98 6.95 5.89
C PHE A 67 -3.69 7.94 6.82
N GLU A 68 -4.04 7.51 8.03
CA GLU A 68 -4.76 8.33 9.01
C GLU A 68 -3.87 9.45 9.59
N TYR A 69 -2.61 9.15 9.90
CA TYR A 69 -1.66 10.11 10.45
C TYR A 69 -0.98 11.01 9.41
N ASN A 70 -1.45 10.98 8.17
CA ASN A 70 -0.88 11.76 7.07
C ASN A 70 0.64 11.56 6.86
N VAL A 71 1.13 10.34 7.08
CA VAL A 71 2.55 10.00 6.89
C VAL A 71 2.92 10.08 5.42
N VAL A 72 4.12 10.58 5.14
CA VAL A 72 4.74 10.67 3.80
C VAL A 72 6.11 9.98 3.87
N GLY A 73 6.50 9.29 2.81
CA GLY A 73 7.75 8.55 2.72
C GLY A 73 7.58 7.02 2.80
N GLU A 74 8.68 6.31 3.02
CA GLU A 74 8.66 4.84 3.14
C GLU A 74 8.06 4.43 4.48
N ILE A 75 6.98 3.63 4.43
CA ILE A 75 6.23 3.18 5.62
C ILE A 75 6.49 1.72 5.96
N ALA A 76 7.00 0.94 4.99
CA ALA A 76 7.41 -0.44 5.22
C ALA A 76 8.44 -0.89 4.17
N TYR A 77 9.40 -1.69 4.65
CA TYR A 77 10.39 -2.42 3.85
C TYR A 77 10.32 -3.89 4.24
N LEU A 78 10.24 -4.76 3.24
CA LEU A 78 10.25 -6.21 3.41
C LEU A 78 11.34 -6.80 2.52
N GLU A 79 12.03 -7.80 3.04
CA GLU A 79 12.96 -8.63 2.27
C GLU A 79 12.51 -10.08 2.39
N ARG A 80 12.31 -10.73 1.25
CA ARG A 80 11.85 -12.11 1.17
C ARG A 80 13.04 -13.05 1.23
N SER A 81 12.76 -14.32 1.57
CA SER A 81 13.79 -15.36 1.63
C SER A 81 14.48 -15.62 0.28
N ASN A 82 13.78 -15.36 -0.82
CA ASN A 82 14.30 -15.47 -2.19
C ASN A 82 15.11 -14.24 -2.65
N GLY A 83 15.29 -13.23 -1.79
CA GLY A 83 16.03 -12.00 -2.07
C GLY A 83 15.20 -10.85 -2.66
N ASP A 84 13.88 -11.03 -2.87
CA ASP A 84 13.03 -9.95 -3.35
C ASP A 84 12.90 -8.86 -2.27
N LYS A 85 12.84 -7.61 -2.72
CA LYS A 85 12.72 -6.44 -1.84
C LYS A 85 11.44 -5.68 -2.15
N ILE A 86 10.61 -5.47 -1.14
CA ILE A 86 9.31 -4.83 -1.29
C ILE A 86 9.28 -3.55 -0.45
N ARG A 87 8.87 -2.44 -1.07
CA ARG A 87 8.78 -1.12 -0.43
C ARG A 87 7.38 -0.54 -0.59
N PHE A 88 6.84 -0.05 0.52
CA PHE A 88 5.59 0.70 0.57
C PHE A 88 5.90 2.15 0.88
N ILE A 89 5.51 3.05 -0.02
CA ILE A 89 5.84 4.48 0.06
C ILE A 89 4.55 5.28 -0.11
N ILE A 90 4.34 6.30 0.74
CA ILE A 90 3.27 7.27 0.57
C ILE A 90 3.85 8.56 0.00
N ASP A 91 3.25 9.06 -1.08
CA ASP A 91 3.45 10.41 -1.61
C ASP A 91 2.46 11.40 -0.99
#